data_AF-A0A7U9XHY3-F1
#
_entry.id   AF-A0A7U9XHY3-F1
#
_cell.length_a   1.000
_cell.length_b   1.000
_cell.length_c   1.000
_cell.angle_alpha   90.00
_cell.angle_beta   90.00
_cell.angle_gamma   90.00
#
_symmetry.space_group_name_H-M   'P 1'
#
loop_
_entity.id
_entity.type
_entity.pdbx_description
1 polymer ?
#
loop_
_entity_poly.entity_id
_entity_poly.type
_entity_poly.pdbx_seq_one_letter_code
_entity_poly.pdbx_strand_id
1 'polypeptide(L)' 'MRRFNTTGPCIPGKHYMVDLTERLAQICGLVDGGAYFTVNYARQYGKTTTLAELEKELTEKYLVISLDFQ' A
#
# COMPACT_ATOMS: atom_id res chain seq x y z
N MET A 1 -21.06 -10.69 -4.67
CA MET A 1 -21.00 -10.62 -3.20
C MET A 1 -19.52 -10.54 -2.78
N ARG A 2 -19.14 -9.58 -1.92
CA ARG A 2 -17.76 -9.43 -1.42
C ARG A 2 -17.50 -10.42 -0.27
N ARG A 3 -16.24 -10.83 -0.07
CA ARG A 3 -15.82 -11.76 1.00
C ARG A 3 -14.51 -11.34 1.66
N PHE A 4 -14.26 -11.78 2.88
CA PHE A 4 -12.93 -11.63 3.49
C PHE A 4 -11.94 -12.56 2.80
N ASN A 5 -10.72 -12.07 2.59
CA ASN A 5 -9.66 -12.84 1.96
C ASN A 5 -8.49 -13.03 2.93
N THR A 6 -8.13 -14.27 3.18
CA THR A 6 -7.02 -14.66 4.07
C THR A 6 -5.85 -15.26 3.29
N THR A 7 -6.02 -15.57 2.00
CA THR A 7 -5.01 -16.21 1.15
C THR A 7 -4.84 -15.48 -0.17
N GLY A 8 -3.60 -15.26 -0.61
CA GLY A 8 -3.31 -14.58 -1.88
C GLY A 8 -3.63 -13.07 -1.86
N PRO A 9 -3.61 -12.40 -3.03
CA PRO A 9 -3.75 -10.95 -3.12
C PRO A 9 -5.18 -10.46 -2.84
N CYS A 10 -5.29 -9.28 -2.25
CA CYS A 10 -6.56 -8.61 -2.02
C CYS A 10 -7.02 -7.83 -3.27
N ILE A 11 -8.29 -8.02 -3.68
CA ILE A 11 -8.86 -7.43 -4.90
C ILE A 11 -10.06 -6.56 -4.49
N PRO A 12 -10.04 -5.23 -4.68
CA PRO A 12 -11.08 -4.30 -4.20
C PRO A 12 -12.52 -4.64 -4.64
N GLY A 13 -12.68 -5.19 -5.85
CA GLY A 13 -13.98 -5.60 -6.37
C GLY A 13 -14.52 -6.93 -5.79
N LYS A 14 -13.65 -7.76 -5.22
CA LYS A 14 -14.00 -9.11 -4.74
C LYS A 14 -13.92 -9.23 -3.22
N HIS A 15 -13.06 -8.44 -2.57
CA HIS A 15 -12.71 -8.61 -1.16
C HIS A 15 -13.11 -7.40 -0.32
N TYR A 16 -13.44 -7.64 0.95
CA TYR A 16 -13.57 -6.55 1.92
C TYR A 16 -12.18 -5.97 2.20
N MET A 17 -12.06 -4.67 1.97
CA MET A 17 -10.83 -3.90 2.16
C MET A 17 -11.03 -2.94 3.31
N VAL A 18 -10.00 -2.79 4.14
CA VAL A 18 -9.92 -1.67 5.07
C VAL A 18 -9.67 -0.41 4.27
N ASP A 19 -10.26 0.70 4.67
CA ASP A 19 -9.97 2.00 4.09
C ASP A 19 -8.53 2.40 4.41
N LEU A 20 -7.75 2.69 3.36
CA LEU A 20 -6.34 3.06 3.47
C LEU A 20 -6.11 4.56 3.24
N THR A 21 -7.14 5.34 2.88
CA THR A 21 -6.98 6.72 2.40
C THR A 21 -6.21 7.61 3.38
N GLU A 22 -6.57 7.61 4.66
CA GLU A 22 -5.88 8.44 5.67
C GLU A 22 -4.40 8.04 5.82
N ARG A 23 -4.13 6.74 5.82
CA ARG A 23 -2.77 6.21 5.97
C ARG A 23 -1.91 6.52 4.74
N LEU A 24 -2.48 6.39 3.54
CA LEU A 24 -1.80 6.75 2.30
C LEU A 24 -1.49 8.25 2.26
N ALA A 25 -2.43 9.11 2.67
CA ALA A 25 -2.19 10.55 2.75
C ALA A 25 -1.03 10.91 3.69
N GLN A 26 -0.94 10.25 4.86
CA GLN A 26 0.19 10.42 5.78
C GLN A 26 1.51 9.99 5.15
N ILE A 27 1.54 8.83 4.47
CA ILE A 27 2.76 8.34 3.81
C ILE A 27 3.16 9.26 2.65
N CYS A 28 2.21 9.74 1.83
CA CYS A 28 2.48 10.72 0.77
C CYS A 28 3.11 12.00 1.34
N GLY A 29 2.63 12.49 2.49
CA GLY A 29 3.26 13.64 3.17
C GLY A 29 4.71 13.37 3.60
N LEU A 30 5.05 12.13 4.00
CA LEU A 30 6.44 11.75 4.28
C LEU A 30 7.29 11.74 2.99
N VAL A 31 6.75 11.24 1.88
CA VAL A 31 7.42 11.22 0.58
C VAL A 31 7.66 12.64 0.08
N ASP A 32 6.66 13.52 0.15
CA ASP A 32 6.76 14.93 -0.23
C ASP A 32 7.83 15.66 0.61
N GLY A 33 8.02 15.23 1.87
CA GLY A 33 9.08 15.73 2.76
C GLY A 33 10.46 15.10 2.55
N GLY A 34 10.62 14.16 1.63
CA GLY A 34 11.89 13.44 1.38
C GLY A 34 12.29 12.48 2.51
N ALA A 35 11.35 12.04 3.34
CA ALA A 35 11.63 11.17 4.46
C ALA A 35 11.77 9.69 4.04
N TYR A 36 12.67 8.98 4.72
CA TYR A 36 12.73 7.53 4.67
C TYR A 36 11.80 6.94 5.74
N PHE A 37 11.03 5.92 5.40
CA PHE A 37 10.12 5.25 6.33
C PHE A 37 10.09 3.74 6.09
N THR A 38 9.62 3.00 7.10
CA THR A 38 9.49 1.54 7.06
C THR A 38 8.07 1.10 7.37
N VAL A 39 7.54 0.11 6.65
CA VAL A 39 6.21 -0.47 6.91
C VAL A 39 6.36 -1.81 7.63
N ASN A 40 6.22 -1.79 8.95
CA ASN A 40 6.38 -2.97 9.80
C ASN A 40 5.02 -3.50 10.29
N TYR A 41 4.63 -4.69 9.82
CA TYR A 41 3.45 -5.42 10.30
C TYR A 41 3.69 -6.93 10.28
N ALA A 42 2.89 -7.70 11.00
CA ALA A 42 2.89 -9.16 10.95
C ALA A 42 2.44 -9.69 9.57
N ARG A 43 2.58 -11.01 9.34
CA ARG A 43 2.16 -11.65 8.07
C ARG A 43 0.66 -11.46 7.85
N GLN A 44 0.27 -11.25 6.59
CA GLN A 44 -1.13 -11.09 6.15
C GLN A 44 -1.86 -9.80 6.62
N TYR A 45 -1.14 -8.80 7.13
CA TYR A 45 -1.70 -7.48 7.50
C TYR A 45 -1.83 -6.49 6.33
N GLY A 46 -1.83 -6.98 5.08
CA GLY A 46 -2.03 -6.11 3.91
C GLY A 46 -0.85 -5.19 3.57
N LYS A 47 0.39 -5.49 4.01
CA LYS A 47 1.59 -4.72 3.65
C LYS A 47 1.74 -4.55 2.14
N THR A 48 1.71 -5.66 1.40
CA THR A 48 1.81 -5.67 -0.06
C THR A 48 0.66 -4.88 -0.70
N THR A 49 -0.55 -4.98 -0.15
CA THR A 49 -1.70 -4.22 -0.68
C THR A 49 -1.57 -2.73 -0.41
N THR A 50 -1.01 -2.34 0.74
CA THR A 50 -0.74 -0.93 1.06
C THR A 50 0.31 -0.36 0.12
N LEU A 51 1.40 -1.08 -0.15
CA LEU A 51 2.43 -0.65 -1.09
C LEU A 51 1.89 -0.53 -2.53
N ALA A 52 1.06 -1.47 -2.96
CA ALA A 52 0.45 -1.43 -4.29
C ALA A 52 -0.52 -0.24 -4.47
N GLU A 53 -1.25 0.14 -3.42
CA GLU A 53 -2.13 1.31 -3.50
C GLU A 53 -1.33 2.61 -3.41
N LEU A 54 -0.28 2.65 -2.58
CA LEU A 54 0.65 3.77 -2.49
C LEU A 54 1.37 4.03 -3.81
N GLU A 55 1.80 2.99 -4.51
CA GLU A 55 2.43 3.11 -5.84
C GLU A 55 1.50 3.81 -6.83
N LYS A 56 0.21 3.49 -6.84
CA LYS A 56 -0.77 4.14 -7.73
C LYS A 56 -0.89 5.63 -7.43
N GLU A 57 -1.05 5.98 -6.15
CA GLU A 57 -1.16 7.38 -5.68
C GLU A 57 0.09 8.20 -6.05
N LEU A 58 1.27 7.61 -5.87
CA LEU A 58 2.53 8.30 -6.14
C LEU A 58 2.86 8.41 -7.63
N THR A 59 2.45 7.44 -8.46
CA THR A 59 2.76 7.42 -9.90
C THR A 59 2.19 8.63 -10.65
N GLU A 60 1.15 9.28 -10.14
CA GLU A 60 0.62 10.51 -10.72
C GLU A 60 1.59 11.71 -10.60
N LYS A 61 2.52 11.67 -9.64
CA LYS A 61 3.42 12.79 -9.30
C LYS A 61 4.90 12.45 -9.37
N TYR A 62 5.26 11.18 -9.19
CA TYR A 62 6.62 10.70 -9.01
C TYR A 62 6.92 9.52 -9.92
N LEU A 63 8.19 9.37 -10.31
CA LEU A 63 8.68 8.10 -10.84
C LEU A 63 8.86 7.12 -9.67
N VAL A 64 7.96 6.14 -9.58
CA VAL A 64 8.06 5.08 -8.58
C VAL A 64 8.97 3.96 -9.10
N ILE A 65 9.99 3.58 -8.32
CA ILE A 65 10.92 2.51 -8.66
C ILE A 65 10.84 1.45 -7.55
N SER A 66 10.47 0.23 -7.93
CA SER A 66 10.53 -0.93 -7.04
C SER A 66 11.94 -1.53 -7.11
N LEU A 67 12.64 -1.55 -5.98
CA LEU A 67 13.99 -2.10 -5.84
C LEU A 67 13.99 -3.19 -4.78
N ASP A 68 14.74 -4.25 -5.05
CA ASP A 68 15.04 -5.32 -4.11
C ASP A 68 16.56 -5.55 -4.11
N PHE A 69 17.13 -5.82 -2.94
CA PHE A 69 18.57 -5.96 -2.73
C PHE A 69 18.99 -7.44 -2.59
N GLN A 70 18.29 -8.33 -3.30
CA GLN A 70 18.61 -9.77 -3.34
C GLN A 70 20.03 -10.06 -3.83
#